data_AF-A0A961IB89-F1
#
_entry.id   AF-A0A961IB89-F1
#
_cell.length_a   1.000
_cell.length_b   1.000
_cell.length_c   1.000
_cell.angle_alpha   90.00
_cell.angle_beta   90.00
_cell.angle_gamma   90.00
#
_symmetry.space_group_name_H-M   'P 1'
#
loop_
_entity.id
_entity.type
_entity.pdbx_description
1 polymer ?
#
loop_
_entity_poly.entity_id
_entity_poly.type
_entity_poly.pdbx_seq_one_letter_code
_entity_poly.pdbx_strand_id
1 'polypeptide(L)'
;MNTNVTVNAPAVKTPGSGAVVSGTENDAPAFYIRNIPIHGRLFLAPMAGFSDGPYRLLCRRLGAAFAFTEFISTDGVRQGRREVWQRLRFRDQERPVILQL
;
A
#
# COMPACT_ATOMS: atom_id res chain seq x y z
N MET A 1 -24.00 -35.08 -6.31
CA MET A 1 -22.78 -35.01 -5.48
C MET A 1 -22.23 -33.60 -5.66
N ASN A 2 -22.62 -32.68 -4.79
CA ASN A 2 -22.35 -31.25 -4.97
C ASN A 2 -21.37 -30.81 -3.88
N THR A 3 -20.12 -30.55 -4.26
CA THR A 3 -19.08 -30.04 -3.36
C THR A 3 -19.19 -28.52 -3.27
N ASN A 4 -19.85 -28.02 -2.23
CA ASN A 4 -19.80 -26.61 -1.87
C ASN A 4 -18.39 -26.28 -1.34
N VAL A 5 -17.55 -25.69 -2.18
CA VAL A 5 -16.30 -25.06 -1.76
C VAL A 5 -16.65 -23.78 -1.02
N THR A 6 -16.62 -23.82 0.32
CA THR A 6 -16.78 -22.63 1.15
C THR A 6 -15.52 -21.77 1.00
N VAL A 7 -15.56 -20.78 0.11
CA VAL A 7 -14.55 -19.71 0.09
C VAL A 7 -14.82 -18.85 1.32
N ASN A 8 -14.16 -19.19 2.43
CA ASN A 8 -14.26 -18.41 3.66
C ASN A 8 -13.48 -17.10 3.46
N ALA A 9 -14.12 -16.12 2.86
CA ALA A 9 -13.59 -14.77 2.75
C ALA A 9 -13.44 -14.21 4.17
N PRO A 10 -12.24 -13.85 4.64
CA PRO A 10 -12.09 -13.26 5.96
C PRO A 10 -12.86 -11.94 5.99
N ALA A 11 -13.75 -11.79 6.96
CA ALA A 11 -14.61 -10.63 7.13
C ALA A 11 -13.82 -9.32 6.95
N VAL A 12 -14.11 -8.58 5.88
CA VAL A 12 -13.63 -7.21 5.69
C VAL A 12 -14.38 -6.37 6.72
N LYS A 13 -13.72 -6.10 7.85
CA LYS A 13 -14.16 -5.03 8.75
C LYS A 13 -13.91 -3.72 7.99
N THR A 14 -14.95 -3.21 7.34
CA THR A 14 -14.95 -1.87 6.74
C THR A 14 -14.45 -0.90 7.80
N PRO A 15 -13.35 -0.14 7.59
CA PRO A 15 -12.97 0.88 8.53
C PRO A 15 -13.96 2.02 8.32
N GLY A 16 -15.01 2.02 9.14
CA GLY A 16 -15.81 3.21 9.35
C GLY A 16 -14.90 4.35 9.78
N SER A 17 -15.14 5.52 9.18
CA SER A 17 -15.04 6.83 9.79
C SER A 17 -13.83 7.06 10.70
N GLY A 18 -12.90 7.89 10.21
CA GLY A 18 -11.88 8.62 10.97
C GLY A 18 -11.90 8.41 12.48
N ALA A 19 -11.02 7.53 12.95
CA ALA A 19 -10.66 7.45 14.35
C ALA A 19 -9.14 7.39 14.41
N VAL A 20 -8.57 8.44 14.98
CA VAL A 20 -7.22 8.43 15.54
C VAL A 20 -7.15 7.25 16.49
N VAL A 21 -6.53 6.14 16.10
CA VAL A 21 -6.36 4.98 16.99
C VAL A 21 -5.08 5.19 17.79
N SER A 22 -5.23 5.99 18.84
CA SER A 22 -4.34 5.97 20.00
C SER A 22 -4.42 4.60 20.67
N GLY A 23 -3.28 3.89 20.74
CA GLY A 23 -2.95 2.92 21.78
C GLY A 23 -3.79 1.64 21.89
N THR A 24 -3.10 0.50 21.79
CA THR A 24 -3.49 -0.85 22.22
C THR A 24 -4.52 -1.61 21.39
N GLU A 25 -4.04 -2.42 20.42
CA GLU A 25 -4.57 -3.76 20.10
C GLU A 25 -3.60 -4.45 19.11
N ASN A 26 -2.71 -5.30 19.64
CA ASN A 26 -1.71 -6.12 18.94
C ASN A 26 -0.82 -5.41 17.91
N ASP A 27 0.36 -4.93 18.35
CA ASP A 27 1.48 -4.51 17.48
C ASP A 27 2.19 -5.71 16.81
N ALA A 28 1.48 -6.82 16.63
CA ALA A 28 1.96 -7.95 15.86
C ALA A 28 1.79 -7.60 14.37
N PRO A 29 2.83 -7.77 13.54
CA PRO A 29 2.68 -7.57 12.11
C PRO A 29 1.66 -8.56 11.55
N ALA A 30 0.80 -8.06 10.66
CA ALA A 30 -0.22 -8.88 10.00
C ALA A 30 0.42 -9.94 9.10
N PHE A 31 1.55 -9.60 8.47
CA PHE A 31 2.41 -10.51 7.72
C PHE A 31 3.79 -9.86 7.50
N TYR A 32 4.71 -10.62 6.90
CA TYR A 32 6.04 -10.14 6.54
C TYR A 32 6.26 -10.21 5.03
N ILE A 33 6.92 -9.21 4.48
CA ILE A 33 7.53 -9.30 3.15
C ILE A 33 9.02 -9.55 3.38
N ARG A 34 9.44 -10.80 3.21
CA ARG A 34 10.79 -11.26 3.63
C ARG A 34 11.02 -10.97 5.12
N ASN A 35 11.74 -9.91 5.44
CA ASN A 35 12.07 -9.45 6.79
C ASN A 35 11.44 -8.09 7.14
N ILE A 36 10.52 -7.59 6.31
CA ILE A 36 9.84 -6.31 6.51
C ILE A 36 8.47 -6.58 7.16
N PRO A 37 8.22 -6.12 8.40
CA PRO A 37 6.93 -6.27 9.06
C PRO A 37 5.89 -5.35 8.43
N ILE A 38 4.69 -5.87 8.14
CA ILE A 38 3.57 -5.09 7.62
C ILE A 38 2.46 -5.03 8.67
N HIS A 39 2.14 -3.82 9.12
CA HIS A 39 1.12 -3.57 10.13
C HIS A 39 -0.19 -3.19 9.42
N GLY A 40 -1.08 -4.17 9.25
CA GLY A 40 -2.39 -4.00 8.65
C GLY A 40 -2.62 -4.76 7.34
N ARG A 41 -3.86 -4.71 6.85
CA ARG A 41 -4.32 -5.47 5.66
C ARG A 41 -4.89 -4.57 4.56
N LEU A 42 -4.94 -3.26 4.78
CA LEU A 42 -5.41 -2.28 3.82
C LEU A 42 -4.22 -1.53 3.24
N PHE A 43 -4.16 -1.39 1.92
CA PHE A 43 -3.09 -0.70 1.24
C PHE A 43 -3.65 0.15 0.11
N LEU A 44 -2.91 1.18 -0.27
CA LEU A 44 -3.30 2.04 -1.38
C LEU A 44 -2.98 1.35 -2.72
N ALA A 45 -3.97 1.20 -3.60
CA ALA A 45 -3.74 0.67 -4.94
C ALA A 45 -2.86 1.63 -5.79
N PRO A 46 -2.04 1.10 -6.71
CA PRO A 46 -1.32 1.93 -7.65
C PRO A 46 -2.26 2.44 -8.75
N MET A 47 -2.32 3.75 -8.90
CA MET A 47 -3.10 4.43 -9.93
C MET A 47 -2.22 5.53 -10.56
N ALA A 48 -1.94 5.42 -11.86
CA ALA A 48 -1.15 6.42 -12.58
C ALA A 48 -1.87 7.78 -12.54
N GLY A 49 -1.12 8.84 -12.22
CA GLY A 49 -1.66 10.20 -12.05
C GLY A 49 -2.37 10.46 -10.71
N PHE A 50 -2.52 9.47 -9.83
CA PHE A 50 -3.16 9.64 -8.51
C PHE A 50 -2.25 9.26 -7.34
N SER A 51 -1.49 8.16 -7.45
CA SER A 51 -0.63 7.65 -6.37
C SER A 51 0.67 8.44 -6.20
N ASP A 52 0.57 9.76 -6.11
CA ASP A 52 1.68 10.68 -5.92
C ASP A 52 2.16 10.73 -4.45
N GLY A 53 3.30 11.37 -4.20
CA GLY A 53 3.88 11.47 -2.85
C GLY A 53 2.92 11.99 -1.77
N PRO A 54 2.25 13.16 -1.93
CA PRO A 54 1.33 13.67 -0.92
C PRO A 54 0.10 12.78 -0.72
N TYR A 55 -0.46 12.18 -1.77
CA TYR A 55 -1.60 11.26 -1.62
C TYR A 55 -1.21 9.99 -0.85
N ARG A 56 -0.04 9.41 -1.15
CA ARG A 56 0.49 8.26 -0.40
C ARG A 56 0.71 8.59 1.07
N LEU A 57 1.26 9.77 1.37
CA LEU A 57 1.44 10.22 2.75
C LEU A 57 0.11 10.39 3.48
N LEU A 58 -0.91 10.93 2.82
CA LEU A 58 -2.26 11.04 3.36
C LEU A 58 -2.83 9.65 3.68
N CYS A 59 -2.75 8.71 2.74
CA CYS A 59 -3.20 7.33 2.96
C CYS A 59 -2.46 6.65 4.11
N ARG A 60 -1.15 6.86 4.26
CA ARG A 60 -0.37 6.35 5.40
C ARG A 60 -0.86 6.92 6.73
N ARG A 61 -1.16 8.23 6.80
CA ARG A 61 -1.74 8.87 7.99
C ARG A 61 -3.15 8.37 8.31
N LEU A 62 -3.90 7.96 7.29
CA LEU A 62 -5.24 7.37 7.45
C LEU A 62 -5.23 5.86 7.78
N GLY A 63 -4.05 5.24 7.91
CA GLY A 63 -3.92 3.84 8.35
C GLY A 63 -3.67 2.82 7.23
N ALA A 64 -3.30 3.24 6.02
CA ALA A 64 -2.82 2.31 5.01
C ALA A 64 -1.52 1.64 5.47
N ALA A 65 -1.43 0.31 5.42
CA ALA A 65 -0.28 -0.47 5.87
C ALA A 65 0.98 -0.20 5.03
N PHE A 66 0.81 -0.02 3.72
CA PHE A 66 1.84 0.37 2.77
C PHE A 66 1.18 1.03 1.55
N ALA A 67 2.00 1.65 0.69
CA ALA A 67 1.54 2.32 -0.52
C ALA A 67 2.38 1.91 -1.73
N PHE A 68 1.77 1.95 -2.91
CA PHE A 68 2.46 1.77 -4.17
C PHE A 68 2.74 3.11 -4.85
N THR A 69 3.82 3.20 -5.60
CA THR A 69 4.03 4.31 -6.54
C THR A 69 3.02 4.25 -7.68
N GLU A 70 3.01 5.29 -8.51
CA GLU A 70 2.33 5.22 -9.81
C GLU A 70 2.87 4.05 -10.65
N PHE A 71 2.06 3.55 -11.59
CA PHE A 71 2.51 2.60 -12.59
C PHE A 71 3.50 3.27 -13.55
N ILE A 72 4.68 2.67 -13.70
CA ILE A 72 5.77 3.18 -14.52
C ILE A 72 6.07 2.18 -15.63
N SER A 73 6.19 2.65 -16.87
CA SER A 73 6.68 1.80 -17.97
C SER A 73 8.16 1.47 -17.79
N THR A 74 8.50 0.19 -17.81
CA THR A 74 9.89 -0.32 -17.83
C THR A 74 10.76 0.30 -18.92
N ASP A 75 10.21 0.58 -20.10
CA ASP A 75 10.95 1.20 -21.20
C ASP A 75 11.33 2.67 -20.89
N GLY A 76 10.45 3.39 -20.19
CA GLY A 76 10.74 4.74 -19.70
C GLY A 76 11.82 4.77 -18.61
N VAL A 77 11.89 3.74 -17.76
CA VAL A 77 12.99 3.55 -16.79
C VAL A 77 14.30 3.30 -17.53
N ARG A 78 14.30 2.39 -18.51
CA ARG A 78 15.48 2.03 -19.31
C ARG A 78 16.03 3.22 -20.10
N GLN A 79 15.16 4.08 -20.62
CA GLN A 79 15.55 5.30 -21.34
C GLN A 79 15.98 6.45 -20.40
N GLY A 80 15.86 6.28 -19.09
CA GLY A 80 16.25 7.29 -18.11
C GLY A 80 15.40 8.56 -18.16
N ARG A 81 14.13 8.47 -18.58
CA ARG A 81 13.27 9.66 -18.73
C ARG A 81 13.05 10.35 -17.38
N ARG A 82 13.21 11.67 -17.35
CA ARG A 82 13.13 12.47 -16.11
C ARG A 82 11.76 12.35 -15.42
N GLU A 83 10.68 12.28 -16.21
CA GLU A 83 9.31 12.07 -15.70
C GLU A 83 9.16 10.79 -14.87
N VAL A 84 9.79 9.70 -15.32
CA VAL A 84 9.75 8.41 -14.64
C VAL A 84 10.47 8.49 -13.30
N TRP A 85 11.68 9.06 -13.28
CA TRP A 85 12.43 9.25 -12.05
C TRP A 85 11.73 10.18 -11.06
N GLN A 86 10.92 11.13 -11.53
CA GLN A 86 10.10 11.97 -10.64
C GLN A 86 8.99 11.19 -9.96
N ARG A 87 8.28 10.31 -10.70
CA ARG A 87 7.21 9.47 -10.15
C ARG A 87 7.72 8.40 -9.17
N LEU A 88 8.97 7.96 -9.33
CA LEU A 88 9.64 7.00 -8.42
C LEU A 88 10.10 7.64 -7.10
N ARG A 89 10.01 8.97 -6.93
CA ARG A 89 10.42 9.62 -5.67
C ARG A 89 9.42 9.32 -4.55
N PHE A 90 9.96 9.03 -3.38
CA PHE A 90 9.23 8.84 -2.13
C PHE A 90 10.02 9.42 -0.96
N ARG A 91 9.32 9.72 0.13
CA ARG A 91 9.89 10.19 1.40
C ARG A 91 10.01 9.03 2.39
N ASP A 92 10.88 9.15 3.37
CA ASP A 92 11.06 8.07 4.37
C ASP A 92 9.81 7.78 5.20
N GLN A 93 8.97 8.80 5.39
CA GLN A 93 7.67 8.69 6.08
C GLN A 93 6.67 7.79 5.34
N GLU A 94 6.87 7.56 4.03
CA GLU A 94 5.98 6.73 3.22
C GLU A 94 6.31 5.24 3.36
N ARG A 95 7.46 4.89 3.95
CA ARG A 95 7.89 3.50 4.07
C ARG A 95 6.88 2.69 4.91
N PRO A 96 6.57 1.44 4.52
CA PRO A 96 7.06 0.71 3.34
C PRO A 96 6.38 1.17 2.02
N VAL A 97 7.19 1.35 0.96
CA VAL A 97 6.73 1.73 -0.39
C VAL A 97 7.06 0.62 -1.38
N ILE A 98 6.12 0.28 -2.25
CA ILE A 98 6.29 -0.70 -3.33
C ILE A 98 6.31 0.04 -4.67
N LEU A 99 7.23 -0.37 -5.54
CA LEU A 99 7.39 0.19 -6.87
C LEU A 99 6.66 -0.70 -7.88
N GLN A 100 5.83 -0.12 -8.73
CA GLN A 100 5.19 -0.84 -9.84
C GLN A 100 5.82 -0.47 -11.17
N LEU A 101 6.28 -1.48 -11.90
CA LEU A 101 6.97 -1.40 -13.20
C LEU A 101 6.17 -2.12 -14.29
#